data_AF-A0A1S1YTD2-F1
#
_entry.id   AF-A0A1S1YTD2-F1
#
_cell.length_a   1.000
_cell.length_b   1.000
_cell.length_c   1.000
_cell.angle_alpha   90.00
_cell.angle_beta   90.00
_cell.angle_gamma   90.00
#
_symmetry.space_group_name_H-M   'P 1'
#
loop_
_entity.id
_entity.type
_entity.pdbx_description
1 polymer ?
#
loop_
_entity_poly.entity_id
_entity_poly.type
_entity_poly.pdbx_seq_one_letter_code
_entity_poly.pdbx_strand_id
1 'polypeptide(L)'
;MLVQRDIQTECKALILEGRPDGYIKQKILEVKKSASAADSLIKKTKKELINSISLKIKSMLEEGKDLMTIKSALIEFPTDLYHDGVSRFLDKQSLQIKAQIYRYVQEKDDNENIIKRYSSDLFPENEIKKWIQNSFDIEIQRINAIKKKNFLFGFFGIIGSILLFLPGLFILQTGTKVRKSSYLFLLSIFLFASSLYKLFMGLTKKIPKRPEFEISENNKCKLYRL
;
A
#
# COMPACT_ATOMS: atom_id res chain seq x y z
N MET A 1 -20.76 21.11 -4.12
CA MET A 1 -22.20 21.09 -4.47
C MET A 1 -22.91 22.43 -4.25
N LEU A 2 -22.35 23.39 -3.50
CA LEU A 2 -22.94 24.73 -3.28
C LEU A 2 -23.03 25.55 -4.60
N VAL A 3 -21.93 25.62 -5.35
CA VAL A 3 -21.77 26.43 -6.57
C VAL A 3 -22.86 26.20 -7.64
N GLN A 4 -23.30 24.96 -7.85
CA GLN A 4 -24.25 24.64 -8.91
C GLN A 4 -25.68 25.06 -8.53
N ARG A 5 -26.04 24.96 -7.25
CA ARG A 5 -27.34 25.39 -6.72
C ARG A 5 -27.44 26.92 -6.67
N ASP A 6 -26.35 27.59 -6.28
CA ASP A 6 -26.28 29.06 -6.22
C ASP A 6 -26.36 29.67 -7.61
N ILE A 7 -25.62 29.12 -8.59
CA ILE A 7 -25.71 29.52 -10.00
C ILE A 7 -27.13 29.30 -10.55
N GLN A 8 -27.77 28.17 -10.25
CA GLN A 8 -29.14 27.91 -10.72
C GLN A 8 -30.17 28.87 -10.11
N THR A 9 -29.98 29.27 -8.87
CA THR A 9 -30.89 30.17 -8.16
C THR A 9 -30.74 31.60 -8.67
N GLU A 10 -29.51 32.09 -8.84
CA GLU A 10 -29.25 33.40 -9.45
C GLU A 10 -29.69 33.45 -10.92
N CYS A 11 -29.42 32.40 -11.72
CA CYS A 11 -29.88 32.35 -13.11
C CYS A 11 -31.41 32.43 -13.21
N LYS A 12 -32.13 31.71 -12.35
CA LYS A 12 -33.60 31.75 -12.34
C LYS A 12 -34.11 33.14 -11.97
N ALA A 13 -33.51 33.79 -10.98
CA ALA A 13 -33.88 35.16 -10.60
C ALA A 13 -33.64 36.16 -11.74
N LEU A 14 -32.49 36.11 -12.41
CA LEU A 14 -32.14 37.04 -13.49
C LEU A 14 -32.96 36.83 -14.77
N ILE A 15 -33.37 35.59 -15.06
CA ILE A 15 -34.30 35.28 -16.15
C ILE A 15 -35.69 35.83 -15.84
N LEU A 16 -36.16 35.69 -14.60
CA LEU A 16 -37.46 36.23 -14.16
C LEU A 16 -37.48 37.78 -14.15
N GLU A 17 -36.33 38.41 -13.94
CA GLU A 17 -36.15 39.87 -14.07
C GLU A 17 -36.05 40.38 -15.52
N GLY A 18 -36.07 39.49 -16.52
CA GLY A 18 -35.99 39.87 -17.93
C GLY A 18 -34.64 40.44 -18.36
N ARG A 19 -33.55 40.09 -17.66
CA ARG A 19 -32.20 40.58 -17.99
C ARG A 19 -31.71 39.97 -19.32
N PRO A 20 -30.95 40.72 -20.13
CA PRO A 20 -30.42 40.21 -21.40
C PRO A 20 -29.38 39.11 -21.17
N ASP A 21 -29.36 38.11 -22.07
CA ASP A 21 -28.49 36.92 -21.98
C ASP A 21 -27.00 37.23 -21.80
N GLY A 22 -26.51 38.33 -22.40
CA GLY A 22 -25.12 38.78 -22.25
C GLY A 22 -24.78 39.14 -20.80
N TYR A 23 -25.70 39.79 -20.09
CA TYR A 23 -25.55 40.17 -18.69
C TYR A 23 -25.60 38.94 -17.77
N ILE A 24 -26.52 38.01 -18.03
CA ILE A 24 -26.65 36.75 -17.27
C ILE A 24 -25.36 35.93 -17.40
N LYS A 25 -24.79 35.81 -18.61
CA LYS A 25 -23.51 35.10 -18.83
C LYS A 25 -22.35 35.73 -18.05
N GLN A 26 -22.29 37.05 -17.99
CA GLN A 26 -21.25 37.77 -17.27
C GLN A 26 -21.36 37.57 -15.75
N LYS A 27 -22.59 37.60 -15.22
CA LYS A 27 -22.84 37.36 -13.79
C LYS A 27 -22.52 35.93 -13.36
N ILE A 28 -22.84 34.93 -14.18
CA ILE A 28 -22.46 33.53 -13.93
C ILE A 28 -20.94 33.38 -13.84
N LEU A 29 -20.18 34.10 -14.68
CA LEU A 29 -18.71 34.07 -14.66
C LEU A 29 -18.16 34.67 -13.36
N GLU A 30 -18.75 35.75 -12.85
CA GLU A 30 -18.38 36.33 -11.55
C GLU A 30 -18.68 35.37 -10.40
N VAL A 31 -19.87 34.79 -10.35
CA VAL A 31 -20.26 33.83 -9.30
C VAL A 31 -19.34 32.61 -9.33
N LYS A 32 -18.97 32.11 -10.51
CA LYS A 32 -18.00 31.01 -10.65
C LYS A 32 -16.60 31.38 -10.13
N LYS A 33 -16.13 32.60 -10.42
CA LYS A 33 -14.83 33.07 -9.93
C LYS A 33 -14.81 33.21 -8.40
N SER A 34 -15.85 33.81 -7.83
CA SER A 34 -16.00 33.97 -6.38
C SER A 34 -16.13 32.64 -5.66
N ALA A 35 -16.91 31.71 -6.22
CA ALA A 35 -17.03 30.34 -5.70
C ALA A 35 -15.71 29.56 -5.77
N SER A 36 -14.96 29.68 -6.88
CA SER A 36 -13.64 29.06 -7.02
C SER A 36 -12.63 29.62 -6.00
N ALA A 37 -12.65 30.94 -5.78
CA ALA A 37 -11.82 31.59 -4.76
C ALA A 37 -12.19 31.10 -3.34
N ALA A 38 -13.48 31.01 -3.03
CA ALA A 38 -13.97 30.46 -1.75
C ALA A 38 -13.58 28.99 -1.56
N ASP A 39 -13.73 28.14 -2.59
CA ASP A 39 -13.30 26.74 -2.55
C ASP A 39 -11.78 26.61 -2.34
N SER A 40 -10.99 27.49 -2.96
CA SER A 40 -9.54 27.53 -2.77
C SER A 40 -9.16 27.92 -1.34
N LEU A 41 -9.90 28.88 -0.76
CA LEU A 41 -9.70 29.35 0.61
C LEU A 41 -10.07 28.23 1.59
N ILE A 42 -11.23 27.59 1.41
CA ILE A 42 -11.67 26.45 2.23
C ILE A 42 -10.64 25.32 2.18
N LYS A 43 -10.11 24.99 0.99
CA LYS A 43 -9.05 23.96 0.87
C LYS A 43 -7.77 24.37 1.61
N LYS A 44 -7.36 25.63 1.51
CA LYS A 44 -6.18 26.16 2.18
C LYS A 44 -6.36 26.14 3.71
N THR A 45 -7.47 26.66 4.21
CA THR A 45 -7.82 26.65 5.63
C THR A 45 -7.92 25.23 6.17
N LYS A 46 -8.56 24.30 5.44
CA LYS A 46 -8.61 22.89 5.83
C LYS A 46 -7.21 22.29 5.93
N LYS A 47 -6.31 22.59 4.98
CA LYS A 47 -4.92 22.11 5.02
C LYS A 47 -4.14 22.68 6.21
N GLU A 48 -4.28 23.97 6.49
CA GLU A 48 -3.66 24.64 7.63
C GLU A 48 -4.16 24.05 8.96
N LEU A 49 -5.47 23.81 9.08
CA LEU A 49 -6.06 23.22 10.27
C LEU A 49 -5.60 21.77 10.50
N ILE A 50 -5.52 20.96 9.43
CA ILE A 50 -4.98 19.59 9.48
C ILE A 50 -3.52 19.61 9.94
N ASN A 51 -2.72 20.54 9.43
CA ASN A 51 -1.33 20.68 9.86
C ASN A 51 -1.25 21.07 11.34
N SER A 52 -2.11 21.97 11.81
CA SER A 52 -2.20 22.34 13.23
C SER A 52 -2.56 21.15 14.12
N ILE A 53 -3.56 20.35 13.74
CA ILE A 53 -3.93 19.10 14.42
C ILE A 53 -2.72 18.15 14.48
N SER A 54 -2.04 17.95 13.35
CA SER A 54 -0.87 17.06 13.29
C SER A 54 0.27 17.55 14.18
N LEU A 55 0.51 18.86 14.26
CA LEU A 55 1.54 19.44 15.13
C LEU A 55 1.18 19.28 16.60
N LYS A 56 -0.09 19.51 16.98
CA LYS A 56 -0.58 19.30 18.35
C LYS A 56 -0.41 17.84 18.79
N ILE A 57 -0.81 16.89 17.95
CA ILE A 57 -0.63 15.46 18.23
C ILE A 57 0.84 15.12 18.41
N LYS A 58 1.71 15.62 17.52
CA LYS A 58 3.15 15.36 17.58
C LYS A 58 3.77 15.90 18.87
N SER A 59 3.44 17.14 19.26
CA SER A 59 3.89 17.73 20.53
C SER A 59 3.48 16.88 21.73
N MET A 60 2.21 16.46 21.78
CA MET A 60 1.70 15.67 22.89
C MET A 60 2.34 14.27 22.96
N LEU A 61 2.68 13.66 21.83
CA LEU A 61 3.45 12.42 21.78
C LEU A 61 4.89 12.61 22.27
N GLU A 62 5.55 13.71 21.90
CA GLU A 62 6.89 14.07 22.38
C GLU A 62 6.90 14.35 23.89
N GLU A 63 5.80 14.89 24.42
CA GLU A 63 5.55 15.07 25.86
C GLU A 63 5.18 13.78 26.60
N GLY A 64 5.09 12.64 25.89
CA GLY A 64 4.75 11.34 26.48
C GLY A 64 3.30 11.21 26.92
N LYS A 65 2.38 12.03 26.40
CA LYS A 65 0.95 11.93 26.71
C LYS A 65 0.37 10.63 26.15
N ASP A 66 -0.51 10.02 26.92
CA ASP A 66 -1.25 8.84 26.50
C ASP A 66 -2.33 9.20 25.47
N LEU A 67 -2.77 8.17 24.74
CA LEU A 67 -3.67 8.33 23.60
C LEU A 67 -5.05 8.87 23.99
N MET A 68 -5.53 8.60 25.21
CA MET A 68 -6.82 9.11 25.70
C MET A 68 -6.77 10.61 26.00
N THR A 69 -5.64 11.10 26.52
CA THR A 69 -5.41 12.54 26.69
C THR A 69 -5.30 13.26 25.35
N ILE A 70 -4.58 12.67 24.38
CA ILE A 70 -4.49 13.22 23.02
C ILE A 70 -5.88 13.30 22.38
N LYS A 71 -6.67 12.22 22.48
CA LYS A 71 -8.04 12.18 21.95
C LYS A 71 -8.91 13.28 22.54
N SER A 72 -8.83 13.49 23.86
CA SER A 72 -9.60 14.53 24.56
C SER A 72 -9.20 15.94 24.13
N ALA A 73 -7.90 16.20 23.97
CA ALA A 73 -7.37 17.49 23.53
C ALA A 73 -7.70 17.85 22.07
N LEU A 74 -8.13 16.86 21.28
CA LEU A 74 -8.51 17.05 19.88
C LEU A 74 -10.01 17.33 19.70
N ILE A 75 -10.85 17.19 20.74
CA ILE A 75 -12.29 17.53 20.72
C ILE A 75 -12.52 19.03 20.47
N GLU A 76 -11.52 19.88 20.73
CA GLU A 76 -11.55 21.32 20.46
C GLU A 76 -11.63 21.67 18.96
N PHE A 77 -11.42 20.70 18.06
CA PHE A 77 -11.54 20.90 16.62
C PHE A 77 -12.94 20.53 16.10
N PRO A 78 -13.47 21.22 15.07
CA PRO A 78 -14.79 20.92 14.50
C PRO A 78 -14.93 19.44 14.13
N THR A 79 -16.07 18.83 14.48
CA THR A 79 -16.29 17.37 14.49
C THR A 79 -15.94 16.69 13.17
N ASP A 80 -16.27 17.32 12.03
CA ASP A 80 -15.97 16.78 10.68
C ASP A 80 -14.47 16.76 10.36
N LEU A 81 -13.73 17.74 10.88
CA LEU A 81 -12.29 17.90 10.70
C LEU A 81 -11.50 17.11 11.75
N TYR A 82 -12.04 17.00 12.96
CA TYR A 82 -11.56 16.12 14.01
C TYR A 82 -11.63 14.65 13.57
N HIS A 83 -12.76 14.20 13.02
CA HIS A 83 -12.89 12.84 12.49
C HIS A 83 -11.95 12.57 11.31
N ASP A 84 -11.81 13.50 10.35
CA ASP A 84 -10.86 13.35 9.23
C ASP A 84 -9.39 13.34 9.73
N GLY A 85 -9.05 14.21 10.67
CA GLY A 85 -7.71 14.31 11.26
C GLY A 85 -7.33 13.07 12.09
N VAL A 86 -8.22 12.61 12.97
CA VAL A 86 -8.03 11.40 13.78
C VAL A 86 -8.01 10.15 12.90
N SER A 87 -8.92 10.01 11.94
CA SER A 87 -8.92 8.86 11.00
C SER A 87 -7.60 8.81 10.24
N ARG A 88 -7.12 9.94 9.69
CA ARG A 88 -5.83 9.98 8.97
C ARG A 88 -4.64 9.67 9.86
N PHE A 89 -4.67 10.13 11.11
CA PHE A 89 -3.63 9.81 12.08
C PHE A 89 -3.61 8.30 12.37
N LEU A 90 -4.77 7.71 12.68
CA LEU A 90 -4.91 6.28 12.92
C LEU A 90 -4.53 5.45 11.68
N ASP A 91 -4.93 5.88 10.48
CA ASP A 91 -4.56 5.22 9.23
C ASP A 91 -3.04 5.22 9.03
N LYS A 92 -2.40 6.37 9.23
CA LYS A 92 -0.94 6.50 9.09
C LYS A 92 -0.20 5.64 10.13
N GLN A 93 -0.66 5.64 11.38
CA GLN A 93 -0.08 4.80 12.43
C GLN A 93 -0.32 3.32 12.14
N SER A 94 -1.50 2.94 11.66
CA SER A 94 -1.80 1.55 11.28
C SER A 94 -0.88 1.07 10.16
N LEU A 95 -0.58 1.92 9.17
CA LEU A 95 0.36 1.59 8.09
C LEU A 95 1.78 1.38 8.63
N GLN A 96 2.23 2.23 9.55
CA GLN A 96 3.54 2.09 10.19
C GLN A 96 3.63 0.80 11.00
N ILE A 97 2.61 0.49 11.80
CA ILE A 97 2.55 -0.73 12.60
C ILE A 97 2.50 -1.97 11.70
N LYS A 98 1.66 -1.99 10.66
CA LYS A 98 1.62 -3.09 9.67
C LYS A 98 2.97 -3.34 9.03
N ALA A 99 3.68 -2.28 8.64
CA ALA A 99 5.02 -2.39 8.05
C ALA A 99 6.04 -2.95 9.06
N GLN A 100 5.98 -2.53 10.33
CA GLN A 100 6.83 -3.07 11.39
C GLN A 100 6.53 -4.54 11.67
N ILE A 101 5.25 -4.91 11.82
CA ILE A 101 4.80 -6.29 11.99
C ILE A 101 5.31 -7.16 10.84
N TYR A 102 5.16 -6.71 9.60
CA TYR A 102 5.67 -7.42 8.44
C TYR A 102 7.18 -7.68 8.53
N ARG A 103 7.96 -6.67 8.95
CA ARG A 103 9.41 -6.82 9.15
C ARG A 103 9.73 -7.84 10.25
N TYR A 104 9.07 -7.77 11.40
CA TYR A 104 9.30 -8.71 12.50
C TYR A 104 8.93 -10.15 12.13
N VAL A 105 7.86 -10.34 11.37
CA VAL A 105 7.48 -11.66 10.82
C VAL A 105 8.56 -12.19 9.87
N GLN A 106 9.16 -11.33 9.03
CA GLN A 106 10.29 -11.72 8.18
C GLN A 106 11.56 -12.07 8.98
N GLU A 107 11.81 -11.34 10.06
CA GLU A 107 12.92 -11.58 10.99
C GLU A 107 12.70 -12.82 11.87
N LYS A 108 11.51 -13.46 11.77
CA LYS A 108 11.08 -14.63 12.57
C LYS A 108 11.03 -14.34 14.07
N ASP A 109 10.66 -13.11 14.42
CA ASP A 109 10.44 -12.73 15.80
C ASP A 109 9.22 -13.46 16.38
N ASP A 110 9.12 -13.51 17.72
CA ASP A 110 8.04 -14.20 18.41
C ASP A 110 6.71 -13.46 18.25
N ASN A 111 5.72 -14.13 17.66
CA ASN A 111 4.40 -13.56 17.41
C ASN A 111 3.72 -13.09 18.69
N GLU A 112 3.90 -13.77 19.83
CA GLU A 112 3.31 -13.34 21.10
C GLU A 112 3.90 -12.00 21.57
N ASN A 113 5.19 -11.79 21.35
CA ASN A 113 5.86 -10.53 21.67
C ASN A 113 5.44 -9.41 20.72
N ILE A 114 5.25 -9.70 19.43
CA ILE A 114 4.69 -8.73 18.47
C ILE A 114 3.28 -8.32 18.91
N ILE A 115 2.43 -9.28 19.27
CA ILE A 115 1.07 -9.02 19.75
C ILE A 115 1.12 -8.11 20.97
N LYS A 116 1.86 -8.47 22.03
CA LYS A 116 1.98 -7.67 23.26
C LYS A 116 2.52 -6.26 23.00
N ARG A 117 3.46 -6.12 22.06
CA ARG A 117 4.10 -4.82 21.75
C ARG A 117 3.16 -3.86 21.03
N TYR A 118 2.28 -4.36 20.18
CA TYR A 118 1.44 -3.52 19.31
C TYR A 118 -0.05 -3.52 19.66
N SER A 119 -0.50 -4.44 20.53
CA SER A 119 -1.86 -4.42 21.05
C SER A 119 -2.08 -3.19 21.92
N SER A 120 -3.15 -2.45 21.61
CA SER A 120 -3.58 -1.29 22.38
C SER A 120 -5.10 -1.14 22.27
N ASP A 121 -5.70 -0.23 23.04
CA ASP A 121 -7.14 0.08 22.93
C ASP A 121 -7.54 0.54 21.52
N LEU A 122 -6.61 1.11 20.75
CA LEU A 122 -6.82 1.54 19.37
C LEU A 122 -6.63 0.42 18.35
N PHE A 123 -5.74 -0.52 18.66
CA PHE A 123 -5.41 -1.66 17.80
C PHE A 123 -5.56 -2.93 18.62
N PRO A 124 -6.80 -3.47 18.69
CA PRO A 124 -7.08 -4.62 19.53
C PRO A 124 -6.28 -5.83 19.07
N GLU A 125 -6.03 -6.75 20.01
CA GLU A 125 -5.23 -7.95 19.80
C GLU A 125 -5.64 -8.74 18.54
N ASN A 126 -6.95 -8.85 18.30
CA ASN A 126 -7.50 -9.54 17.13
C ASN A 126 -7.12 -8.87 15.80
N GLU A 127 -7.01 -7.54 15.78
CA GLU A 127 -6.57 -6.81 14.60
C GLU A 127 -5.07 -7.02 14.34
N ILE A 128 -4.26 -6.99 15.40
CA ILE A 128 -2.82 -7.30 15.31
C ILE A 128 -2.60 -8.73 14.83
N LYS A 129 -3.33 -9.72 15.36
CA LYS A 129 -3.30 -11.13 14.90
C LYS A 129 -3.62 -11.25 13.41
N LYS A 130 -4.64 -10.53 12.93
CA LYS A 130 -4.98 -10.48 11.48
C LYS A 130 -3.84 -9.90 10.65
N TRP A 131 -3.18 -8.83 11.13
CA TRP A 131 -2.04 -8.23 10.42
C TRP A 131 -0.83 -9.15 10.39
N ILE A 132 -0.56 -9.91 11.46
CA ILE A 132 0.47 -10.95 11.49
C ILE A 132 0.15 -12.04 10.46
N GLN A 133 -1.08 -12.59 10.45
CA GLN A 133 -1.49 -13.59 9.46
C GLN A 133 -1.35 -13.09 8.03
N ASN A 134 -1.81 -11.87 7.75
CA ASN A 134 -1.68 -11.27 6.43
C ASN A 134 -0.20 -11.09 6.03
N SER A 135 0.68 -10.77 6.98
CA SER A 135 2.12 -10.67 6.73
C SER A 135 2.73 -12.02 6.34
N PHE A 136 2.33 -13.11 7.03
CA PHE A 136 2.69 -14.47 6.64
C PHE A 136 2.17 -14.81 5.24
N ASP A 137 0.93 -14.46 4.91
CA ASP A 137 0.34 -14.75 3.61
C ASP A 137 1.07 -14.05 2.47
N ILE A 138 1.43 -12.78 2.65
CA ILE A 138 2.23 -12.02 1.69
C ILE A 138 3.60 -12.68 1.50
N GLU A 139 4.28 -13.08 2.58
CA GLU A 139 5.59 -13.72 2.48
C GLU A 139 5.50 -15.11 1.84
N ILE A 140 4.46 -15.90 2.14
CA ILE A 140 4.19 -17.18 1.48
C ILE A 140 3.96 -16.98 -0.02
N GLN A 141 3.13 -16.01 -0.42
CA GLN A 141 2.89 -15.68 -1.81
C GLN A 141 4.17 -15.24 -2.52
N ARG A 142 4.99 -14.39 -1.87
CA ARG A 142 6.29 -13.96 -2.39
C ARG A 142 7.23 -15.15 -2.60
N ILE A 143 7.34 -16.05 -1.63
CA ILE A 143 8.19 -17.25 -1.73
C ILE A 143 7.68 -18.14 -2.86
N ASN A 144 6.37 -18.39 -2.96
CA ASN A 144 5.76 -19.18 -4.03
C ASN A 144 5.99 -18.57 -5.41
N ALA A 145 5.86 -17.25 -5.54
CA ALA A 145 6.16 -16.55 -6.79
C ALA A 145 7.64 -16.68 -7.17
N ILE A 146 8.56 -16.56 -6.21
CA ILE A 146 10.00 -16.75 -6.45
C ILE A 146 10.29 -18.21 -6.84
N LYS A 147 9.67 -19.19 -6.18
CA LYS A 147 9.81 -20.61 -6.54
C LYS A 147 9.37 -20.86 -7.97
N LYS A 148 8.16 -20.41 -8.33
CA LYS A 148 7.60 -20.57 -9.68
C LYS A 148 8.49 -19.89 -10.73
N LYS A 149 8.96 -18.68 -10.45
CA LYS A 149 9.89 -17.93 -11.30
C LYS A 149 11.20 -18.70 -11.51
N ASN A 150 11.84 -19.14 -10.43
CA ASN A 150 13.10 -19.87 -10.48
C ASN A 150 12.96 -21.22 -11.19
N PHE A 151 11.86 -21.92 -10.96
CA PHE A 151 11.52 -23.17 -11.65
C PHE A 151 11.38 -22.95 -13.15
N LEU A 152 10.60 -21.95 -13.59
CA LEU A 152 10.43 -21.62 -15.00
C LEU A 152 11.76 -21.23 -15.66
N PHE A 153 12.55 -20.34 -15.04
CA PHE A 153 13.85 -19.96 -15.59
C PHE A 153 14.83 -21.14 -15.64
N GLY A 154 14.81 -22.02 -14.64
CA GLY A 154 15.59 -23.25 -14.67
C GLY A 154 15.17 -24.18 -15.80
N PHE A 155 13.86 -24.37 -16.00
CA PHE A 155 13.32 -25.21 -17.06
C PHE A 155 13.68 -24.69 -18.46
N PHE A 156 13.40 -23.41 -18.75
CA PHE A 156 13.75 -22.81 -20.04
C PHE A 156 15.25 -22.72 -20.27
N GLY A 157 16.03 -22.48 -19.22
CA GLY A 157 17.47 -22.45 -19.31
C GLY A 157 18.07 -23.83 -19.62
N ILE A 158 17.51 -24.92 -19.06
CA ILE A 158 17.89 -26.30 -19.44
C ILE A 158 17.57 -26.57 -20.91
N ILE A 159 16.35 -26.25 -21.36
CA ILE A 159 15.95 -26.43 -22.76
C ILE A 159 16.86 -25.65 -23.72
N GLY A 160 17.11 -24.37 -23.42
CA GLY A 160 18.00 -23.53 -24.22
C GLY A 160 19.44 -24.04 -24.24
N SER A 161 19.91 -24.62 -23.13
CA SER A 161 21.24 -25.24 -23.06
C SER A 161 21.34 -26.46 -23.97
N ILE A 162 20.33 -27.34 -23.96
CA ILE A 162 20.28 -28.53 -24.83
C ILE A 162 20.25 -28.12 -26.31
N LEU A 163 19.45 -27.10 -26.65
CA LEU A 163 19.36 -26.55 -28.01
C LEU A 163 20.67 -25.96 -28.52
N LEU A 164 21.48 -25.35 -27.65
CA LEU A 164 22.80 -24.82 -28.01
C LEU A 164 23.91 -25.88 -27.99
N PHE A 165 23.74 -26.92 -27.18
CA PHE A 165 24.70 -28.01 -27.02
C PHE A 165 24.80 -28.89 -28.28
N LEU A 166 23.65 -29.24 -28.88
CA LEU A 166 23.59 -30.10 -30.09
C LEU A 166 24.34 -29.50 -31.31
N PRO A 167 24.11 -28.23 -31.71
CA PRO A 167 24.89 -27.57 -32.76
C PRO A 167 26.36 -27.39 -32.39
N GLY A 168 26.66 -27.10 -31.12
CA GLY A 168 28.04 -26.96 -30.64
C GLY A 168 28.86 -28.24 -30.81
N LEU A 169 28.29 -29.39 -30.47
CA LEU A 169 28.90 -30.70 -30.69
C LEU A 169 29.15 -31.00 -32.17
N PHE A 170 28.18 -30.71 -33.03
CA PHE A 170 28.28 -30.97 -34.47
C PHE A 170 29.36 -30.12 -35.14
N ILE A 171 29.48 -28.84 -34.77
CA ILE A 171 30.52 -27.93 -35.30
C ILE A 171 31.92 -28.29 -34.75
N LEU A 172 32.00 -28.80 -33.51
CA LEU A 172 33.26 -29.33 -32.95
C LEU A 172 33.78 -30.56 -33.71
N GLN A 173 32.90 -31.47 -34.15
CA GLN A 173 33.27 -32.66 -34.91
C GLN A 173 33.69 -32.36 -36.36
N THR A 174 33.15 -31.32 -36.98
CA THR A 174 33.39 -30.99 -38.40
C THR A 174 34.59 -30.06 -38.65
N GLY A 175 35.32 -29.65 -37.60
CA GLY A 175 36.62 -28.95 -37.69
C GLY A 175 36.58 -27.51 -38.23
N THR A 176 35.43 -27.02 -38.72
CA THR A 176 35.30 -25.67 -39.26
C THR A 176 35.05 -24.65 -38.14
N LYS A 177 35.98 -23.69 -37.98
CA LYS A 177 35.89 -22.56 -37.01
C LYS A 177 35.79 -22.99 -35.54
N VAL A 178 36.71 -23.87 -35.12
CA VAL A 178 36.90 -24.40 -33.75
C VAL A 178 36.70 -23.34 -32.65
N ARG A 179 37.28 -22.13 -32.81
CA ARG A 179 37.22 -21.08 -31.79
C ARG A 179 35.79 -20.62 -31.45
N LYS A 180 34.89 -20.48 -32.45
CA LYS A 180 33.48 -20.07 -32.21
C LYS A 180 32.64 -21.21 -31.64
N SER A 181 32.95 -22.45 -32.03
CA SER A 181 32.26 -23.65 -31.55
C SER A 181 32.54 -23.93 -30.06
N SER A 182 33.80 -23.79 -29.64
CA SER A 182 34.18 -23.95 -28.22
C SER A 182 33.47 -22.95 -27.30
N TYR A 183 33.22 -21.71 -27.75
CA TYR A 183 32.46 -20.73 -26.98
C TYR A 183 30.98 -21.12 -26.84
N LEU A 184 30.34 -21.60 -27.91
CA LEU A 184 28.94 -22.06 -27.86
C LEU A 184 28.77 -23.27 -26.94
N PHE A 185 29.72 -24.20 -26.99
CA PHE A 185 29.74 -25.38 -26.13
C PHE A 185 29.94 -25.00 -24.65
N LEU A 186 30.94 -24.18 -24.32
CA LEU A 186 31.17 -23.70 -22.96
C LEU A 186 29.98 -22.87 -22.43
N LEU A 187 29.38 -22.05 -23.29
CA LEU A 187 28.19 -21.28 -22.94
C LEU A 187 27.00 -22.18 -22.61
N SER A 188 26.80 -23.26 -23.37
CA SER A 188 25.71 -24.22 -23.12
C SER A 188 25.88 -24.95 -21.77
N ILE A 189 27.11 -25.31 -21.38
CA ILE A 189 27.40 -25.94 -20.08
C ILE A 189 27.16 -24.94 -18.95
N PHE A 190 27.62 -23.70 -19.10
CA PHE A 190 27.41 -22.65 -18.08
C PHE A 190 25.92 -22.33 -17.89
N LEU A 191 25.18 -22.21 -18.99
CA LEU A 191 23.73 -22.03 -18.94
C LEU A 191 23.04 -23.22 -18.28
N PHE A 192 23.47 -24.45 -18.58
CA PHE A 192 22.90 -25.66 -18.01
C PHE A 192 23.11 -25.72 -16.49
N ALA A 193 24.32 -25.49 -16.02
CA ALA A 193 24.66 -25.48 -14.60
C ALA A 193 23.91 -24.38 -13.83
N SER A 194 23.84 -23.16 -14.39
CA SER A 194 23.07 -22.04 -13.81
C SER A 194 21.57 -22.34 -13.73
N SER A 195 21.05 -23.04 -14.73
CA SER A 195 19.63 -23.39 -14.83
C SER A 195 19.24 -24.51 -13.87
N LEU A 196 20.09 -25.54 -13.74
CA LEU A 196 19.99 -26.57 -12.71
C LEU A 196 20.00 -25.95 -11.31
N TYR A 197 20.94 -25.04 -11.04
CA TYR A 197 21.01 -24.34 -9.75
C TYR A 197 19.70 -23.58 -9.44
N LYS A 198 19.14 -22.85 -10.41
CA LYS A 198 17.84 -22.16 -10.25
C LYS A 198 16.69 -23.13 -10.01
N LEU A 199 16.69 -24.28 -10.68
CA LEU A 199 15.66 -25.31 -10.54
C LEU A 199 15.70 -25.94 -9.13
N PHE A 200 16.90 -26.28 -8.65
CA PHE A 200 17.13 -26.76 -7.28
C PHE A 200 16.73 -25.71 -6.24
N MET A 201 17.11 -24.45 -6.41
CA MET A 201 16.71 -23.36 -5.52
C MET A 201 15.19 -23.10 -5.50
N GLY A 202 14.48 -23.43 -6.59
CA GLY A 202 13.02 -23.40 -6.62
C GLY A 202 12.37 -24.51 -5.79
N LEU A 203 13.01 -25.68 -5.70
CA LEU A 203 12.51 -26.84 -4.97
C LEU A 203 12.82 -26.79 -3.47
N THR A 204 13.99 -26.28 -3.08
CA THR A 204 14.50 -26.39 -1.69
C THR A 204 14.04 -25.29 -0.73
N LYS A 205 13.47 -24.18 -1.22
CA LYS A 205 12.99 -23.10 -0.33
C LYS A 205 11.86 -23.62 0.58
N LYS A 206 12.03 -23.56 1.90
CA LYS A 206 10.97 -23.91 2.86
C LYS A 206 9.91 -22.81 2.88
N ILE A 207 8.63 -23.19 2.89
CA ILE A 207 7.51 -22.27 3.08
C ILE A 207 7.32 -22.13 4.60
N PRO A 208 7.25 -20.92 5.17
CA PRO A 208 6.97 -20.74 6.59
C PRO A 208 5.58 -21.29 6.93
N LYS A 209 5.44 -21.93 8.09
CA LYS A 209 4.13 -22.37 8.59
C LYS A 209 3.36 -21.15 9.09
N ARG A 210 2.07 -21.08 8.73
CA ARG A 210 1.18 -20.02 9.21
C ARG A 210 0.91 -20.23 10.72
N PRO A 211 0.95 -19.18 11.54
CA PRO A 211 0.49 -19.28 12.92
C PRO A 211 -1.02 -19.48 12.98
N GLU A 212 -1.46 -20.45 13.78
CA GLU A 212 -2.87 -20.66 14.08
C GLU A 212 -3.24 -19.73 15.24
N PHE A 213 -4.10 -18.75 14.96
CA PHE A 213 -4.71 -17.92 15.98
C PHE A 213 -6.21 -18.20 15.98
N GLU A 214 -6.79 -18.45 17.15
CA GLU A 214 -8.23 -18.37 17.34
C GLU A 214 -8.65 -16.91 17.24
N ILE A 215 -9.08 -16.50 16.04
CA ILE A 215 -9.65 -15.17 15.83
C ILE A 215 -11.13 -15.29 16.13
N SER A 216 -11.56 -14.92 17.33
CA SER A 216 -12.99 -14.83 17.63
C SER A 216 -13.59 -13.71 16.77
N GLU A 217 -14.48 -14.06 15.85
CA GLU A 217 -15.33 -13.08 15.14
C GLU A 217 -16.39 -12.54 16.11
N ASN A 218 -15.98 -11.73 17.08
CA ASN A 218 -16.92 -11.04 17.96
C ASN A 218 -16.69 -9.54 17.87
N ASN A 219 -17.11 -8.95 16.77
CA ASN A 219 -17.26 -7.50 16.62
C ASN A 219 -18.58 -7.19 15.89
N LYS A 220 -19.71 -7.56 16.51
CA LYS A 220 -20.91 -6.72 16.37
C LYS A 220 -20.60 -5.41 17.09
N CYS A 221 -20.41 -4.35 16.30
CA CYS A 221 -20.40 -2.96 16.75
C CYS A 221 -21.44 -2.73 17.85
N LYS A 222 -20.99 -2.59 19.10
CA LYS A 222 -21.77 -2.00 20.21
C LYS A 222 -21.42 -0.52 20.43
N LEU A 223 -20.76 0.13 19.47
CA LEU A 223 -20.46 1.57 19.50
C LEU A 223 -21.57 2.39 18.81
N TYR A 224 -22.83 2.11 19.14
CA TYR A 224 -23.98 3.00 18.94
C TYR A 224 -25.00 2.71 20.04
N ARG A 225 -24.62 2.92 21.30
CA ARG A 225 -25.57 3.16 22.38
C ARG A 225 -24.99 4.22 23.30
N LEU A 226 -25.78 5.31 23.39
CA LEU A 226 -25.63 6.55 24.15
C LEU A 226 -24.82 7.63 23.44
#